data_AF-A0A7S3F4L1-F1
#
_entry.id   AF-A0A7S3F4L1-F1
#
_cell.length_a   1.000
_cell.length_b   1.000
_cell.length_c   1.000
_cell.angle_alpha   90.00
_cell.angle_beta   90.00
_cell.angle_gamma   90.00
#
_symmetry.space_group_name_H-M   'P 1'
#
loop_
_entity.id
_entity.type
_entity.pdbx_description
1 polymer ?
#
loop_
_entity_poly.entity_id
_entity_poly.type
_entity_poly.pdbx_seq_one_letter_code
_entity_poly.pdbx_strand_id
1 'polypeptide(L)'
;VQLPEARAFYGFQIAIENIHSEMYSLLLETYIKDPMEKARLFQAIDTIPAVQKKAEWALKWIGAKNRFAERLVAFACVEGIFFSGSFCAIYWLKKRGLMPGLTFSNELISRDEGLHCDFACLLYSNMENKLEESTIHDIVREAVALEIEFCTEALPASLVGMNDKLMGQY
;
A
#
# COMPACT_ATOMS: atom_id res chain seq x y z
N VAL A 1 7.26 18.00 -9.16
CA VAL A 1 8.71 18.08 -8.87
C VAL A 1 9.43 18.44 -10.16
N GLN A 2 10.29 19.46 -10.16
CA GLN A 2 10.96 19.94 -11.39
C GLN A 2 12.38 19.38 -11.57
N LEU A 3 12.96 18.79 -10.52
CA LEU A 3 14.30 18.20 -10.55
C LEU A 3 14.34 17.00 -11.51
N PRO A 4 15.31 16.93 -12.44
CA PRO A 4 15.38 15.86 -13.42
C PRO A 4 15.61 14.49 -12.79
N GLU A 5 16.40 14.39 -11.72
CA GLU A 5 16.67 13.15 -10.99
C GLU A 5 15.38 12.57 -10.41
N ALA A 6 14.56 13.42 -9.79
CA ALA A 6 13.29 12.99 -9.23
C ALA A 6 12.27 12.62 -10.31
N ARG A 7 12.28 13.33 -11.45
CA ARG A 7 11.45 12.96 -12.61
C ARG A 7 11.87 11.62 -13.20
N ALA A 8 13.16 11.32 -13.22
CA ALA A 8 13.67 10.02 -13.67
C ALA A 8 13.22 8.91 -12.73
N PHE A 9 13.31 9.12 -11.40
CA PHE A 9 12.80 8.17 -10.42
C PHE A 9 11.30 7.90 -10.62
N TYR A 10 10.47 8.96 -10.64
CA TYR A 10 9.03 8.79 -10.84
C TYR A 10 8.68 8.15 -12.19
N GLY A 11 9.45 8.43 -13.25
CA GLY A 11 9.27 7.76 -14.54
C GLY A 11 9.48 6.25 -14.45
N PHE A 12 10.48 5.81 -13.69
CA PHE A 12 10.74 4.39 -13.46
C PHE A 12 9.71 3.76 -12.52
N GLN A 13 9.35 4.46 -11.44
CA GLN A 13 8.30 4.02 -10.52
C GLN A 13 7.00 3.73 -11.26
N ILE A 14 6.55 4.63 -12.14
CA ILE A 14 5.32 4.40 -12.94
C ILE A 14 5.41 3.12 -13.79
N ALA A 15 6.58 2.83 -14.37
CA ALA A 15 6.77 1.62 -15.15
C ALA A 15 6.74 0.35 -14.27
N ILE A 16 7.36 0.41 -13.10
CA ILE A 16 7.37 -0.69 -12.12
C ILE A 16 5.97 -0.94 -11.55
N GLU A 17 5.20 0.10 -11.24
CA GLU A 17 3.81 -0.04 -10.77
C GLU A 17 2.90 -0.71 -11.81
N ASN A 18 3.14 -0.47 -13.11
CA ASN A 18 2.41 -1.20 -14.15
C ASN A 18 2.74 -2.70 -14.13
N ILE A 19 3.99 -3.08 -13.83
CA ILE A 19 4.40 -4.47 -13.67
C ILE A 19 3.78 -5.07 -12.40
N HIS A 20 3.71 -4.32 -11.29
CA HIS A 20 3.00 -4.76 -10.08
C HIS A 20 1.54 -5.08 -10.40
N SER A 21 0.86 -4.21 -11.13
CA SER A 21 -0.54 -4.38 -11.55
C SER A 21 -0.74 -5.62 -12.44
N GLU A 22 0.15 -5.83 -13.41
CA GLU A 22 0.14 -7.05 -14.25
C GLU A 22 0.34 -8.31 -13.40
N MET A 23 1.30 -8.30 -12.48
CA MET A 23 1.58 -9.43 -11.61
C MET A 23 0.38 -9.79 -10.72
N TYR A 24 -0.28 -8.80 -10.10
CA TYR A 24 -1.50 -9.06 -9.32
C TYR A 24 -2.65 -9.58 -10.18
N SER A 25 -2.81 -9.04 -11.40
CA SER A 25 -3.83 -9.52 -12.35
C SER A 25 -3.58 -10.99 -12.71
N LEU A 26 -2.33 -11.35 -13.02
CA LEU A 26 -1.94 -12.73 -13.32
C LEU A 26 -2.18 -13.68 -12.14
N LEU A 27 -1.86 -13.25 -10.92
CA LEU A 27 -2.12 -14.05 -9.70
C LEU A 27 -3.62 -14.27 -9.49
N LEU A 28 -4.44 -13.23 -9.66
CA LEU A 28 -5.90 -13.34 -9.57
C LEU A 28 -6.47 -14.27 -10.64
N GLU A 29 -6.02 -14.19 -11.89
CA GLU A 29 -6.43 -15.13 -12.95
C GLU A 29 -6.00 -16.58 -12.68
N THR A 30 -4.83 -16.73 -12.05
CA THR A 30 -4.27 -18.04 -11.72
C THR A 30 -5.05 -18.71 -10.60
N TYR A 31 -5.42 -17.97 -9.55
CA TYR A 31 -6.04 -18.54 -8.35
C TYR A 31 -7.56 -18.47 -8.32
N ILE A 32 -8.18 -17.46 -8.94
CA ILE A 32 -9.63 -17.27 -8.94
C ILE A 32 -10.21 -17.70 -10.28
N LYS A 33 -10.88 -18.87 -10.28
CA LYS A 33 -11.47 -19.47 -11.48
C LYS A 33 -12.91 -19.03 -11.75
N ASP A 34 -13.65 -18.66 -10.71
CA ASP A 34 -15.02 -18.16 -10.85
C ASP A 34 -15.00 -16.72 -11.45
N PRO A 35 -15.60 -16.51 -12.63
CA PRO A 35 -15.66 -15.20 -13.25
C PRO A 35 -16.47 -14.17 -12.45
N MET A 36 -17.50 -14.60 -11.70
CA MET A 36 -18.32 -13.69 -10.91
C MET A 36 -17.54 -13.17 -9.69
N GLU A 37 -16.88 -14.08 -8.98
CA GLU A 37 -16.02 -13.71 -7.85
C GLU A 37 -14.86 -12.84 -8.32
N LYS A 38 -14.26 -13.16 -9.47
CA LYS A 38 -13.23 -12.32 -10.09
C LYS A 38 -13.73 -10.91 -10.39
N ALA A 39 -14.90 -10.77 -11.01
CA ALA A 39 -15.49 -9.47 -11.31
C ALA A 39 -15.76 -8.66 -10.04
N ARG A 40 -16.25 -9.31 -8.97
CA ARG A 40 -16.46 -8.69 -7.66
C ARG A 40 -15.14 -8.17 -7.06
N LEU A 41 -14.08 -8.98 -7.09
CA LEU A 41 -12.76 -8.60 -6.57
C LEU A 41 -12.11 -7.47 -7.37
N PHE A 42 -12.33 -7.39 -8.69
CA PHE A 42 -11.89 -6.24 -9.48
C PHE A 42 -12.66 -4.94 -9.14
N GLN A 43 -13.87 -5.06 -8.59
CA GLN A 43 -14.69 -3.94 -8.10
C GLN A 43 -14.55 -3.77 -6.58
N ALA A 44 -13.40 -4.11 -6.01
CA ALA A 44 -13.16 -4.07 -4.56
C ALA A 44 -13.43 -2.70 -3.93
N ILE A 45 -13.19 -1.61 -4.66
CA ILE A 45 -13.45 -0.25 -4.15
C ILE A 45 -14.93 0.01 -3.83
N ASP A 46 -15.84 -0.59 -4.59
CA ASP A 46 -17.29 -0.46 -4.42
C ASP A 46 -17.88 -1.57 -3.54
N THR A 47 -17.14 -2.67 -3.34
CA THR A 47 -17.66 -3.90 -2.70
C THR A 47 -17.03 -4.22 -1.36
N ILE A 48 -15.90 -3.57 -1.00
CA ILE A 48 -15.18 -3.79 0.26
C ILE A 48 -15.06 -2.47 1.02
N PRO A 49 -15.81 -2.26 2.13
CA PRO A 49 -15.85 -0.99 2.84
C PRO A 49 -14.48 -0.45 3.29
N ALA A 50 -13.56 -1.33 3.71
CA ALA A 50 -12.21 -0.93 4.10
C ALA A 50 -11.41 -0.33 2.91
N VAL A 51 -11.63 -0.82 1.69
CA VAL A 51 -11.00 -0.28 0.47
C VAL A 51 -11.61 1.08 0.13
N GLN A 52 -12.93 1.23 0.26
CA GLN A 52 -13.60 2.52 0.07
C GLN A 52 -13.06 3.58 1.03
N LYS A 53 -12.91 3.27 2.32
CA LYS A 53 -12.36 4.22 3.31
C LYS A 53 -10.92 4.65 2.98
N LYS A 54 -10.08 3.74 2.51
CA LYS A 54 -8.72 4.07 2.02
C LYS A 54 -8.77 5.02 0.81
N ALA A 55 -9.70 4.82 -0.11
CA ALA A 55 -9.90 5.72 -1.25
C ALA A 55 -10.36 7.12 -0.80
N GLU A 56 -11.28 7.20 0.17
CA GLU A 56 -11.73 8.47 0.76
C GLU A 56 -10.58 9.20 1.47
N TRP A 57 -9.75 8.47 2.22
CA TRP A 57 -8.54 9.02 2.82
C TRP A 57 -7.56 9.55 1.77
N ALA A 58 -7.35 8.83 0.67
CA ALA A 58 -6.48 9.27 -0.42
C ALA A 58 -7.03 10.55 -1.08
N LEU A 59 -8.34 10.64 -1.32
CA LEU A 59 -8.97 11.86 -1.83
C LEU A 59 -8.80 13.05 -0.86
N LYS A 60 -8.92 12.80 0.45
CA LYS A 60 -8.73 13.81 1.48
C LYS A 60 -7.31 14.38 1.49
N TRP A 61 -6.27 13.54 1.43
CA TRP A 61 -4.89 13.97 1.66
C TRP A 61 -4.04 14.18 0.41
N ILE A 62 -4.32 13.46 -0.69
CA ILE A 62 -3.58 13.55 -1.95
C ILE A 62 -4.25 14.54 -2.93
N GLY A 63 -5.46 15.03 -2.61
CA GLY A 63 -6.21 15.96 -3.43
C GLY A 63 -5.42 17.20 -3.89
N ALA A 64 -5.71 17.68 -5.11
CA ALA A 64 -4.98 18.78 -5.76
C ALA A 64 -4.97 20.10 -4.95
N LYS A 65 -5.94 20.28 -4.04
CA LYS A 65 -6.07 21.46 -3.19
C LYS A 65 -5.07 21.49 -2.02
N ASN A 66 -4.50 20.35 -1.64
CA ASN A 66 -3.57 20.25 -0.51
C ASN A 66 -2.17 20.75 -0.89
N ARG A 67 -1.37 21.09 0.11
CA ARG A 67 0.04 21.45 -0.07
C ARG A 67 0.82 20.25 -0.59
N PHE A 68 1.88 20.51 -1.36
CA PHE A 68 2.77 19.44 -1.82
C PHE A 68 3.34 18.59 -0.67
N ALA A 69 3.70 19.22 0.45
CA ALA A 69 4.20 18.52 1.64
C ALA A 69 3.19 17.52 2.21
N GLU A 70 1.91 17.89 2.28
CA GLU A 70 0.83 17.01 2.79
C GLU A 70 0.65 15.82 1.86
N ARG A 71 0.58 16.09 0.54
CA ARG A 71 0.47 15.03 -0.46
C ARG A 71 1.67 14.09 -0.44
N LEU A 72 2.88 14.58 -0.20
CA LEU A 72 4.09 13.76 -0.17
C LEU A 72 4.14 12.85 1.06
N VAL A 73 3.75 13.35 2.24
CA VAL A 73 3.62 12.52 3.45
C VAL A 73 2.50 11.48 3.29
N ALA A 74 1.35 11.89 2.74
CA ALA A 74 0.27 10.96 2.45
C ALA A 74 0.68 9.89 1.42
N PHE A 75 1.41 10.28 0.38
CA PHE A 75 1.97 9.36 -0.59
C PHE A 75 2.94 8.36 0.06
N ALA A 76 3.84 8.81 0.95
CA ALA A 76 4.70 7.89 1.72
C ALA A 76 3.89 6.89 2.55
N CYS A 77 2.73 7.27 3.08
CA CYS A 77 1.84 6.33 3.77
C CYS A 77 1.17 5.34 2.82
N VAL A 78 0.88 5.72 1.57
CA VAL A 78 0.33 4.78 0.57
C VAL A 78 1.36 3.70 0.24
N GLU A 79 2.61 4.07 -0.01
CA GLU A 79 3.68 3.11 -0.37
C GLU A 79 4.17 2.32 0.85
N GLY A 80 4.19 2.94 2.04
CA GLY A 80 4.85 2.38 3.23
C GLY A 80 3.94 1.78 4.30
N ILE A 81 2.67 2.20 4.39
CA ILE A 81 1.73 1.76 5.44
C ILE A 81 0.57 0.99 4.82
N PHE A 82 -0.08 1.53 3.80
CA PHE A 82 -1.11 0.76 3.10
C PHE A 82 -0.49 -0.48 2.47
N PHE A 83 -1.20 -1.61 2.58
CA PHE A 83 -0.77 -2.95 2.12
C PHE A 83 0.37 -3.59 2.93
N SER A 84 0.99 -2.90 3.88
CA SER A 84 2.04 -3.46 4.74
C SER A 84 1.60 -4.74 5.46
N GLY A 85 0.35 -4.79 5.93
CA GLY A 85 -0.21 -5.98 6.57
C GLY A 85 -0.49 -7.11 5.57
N SER A 86 -0.85 -6.78 4.32
CA SER A 86 -0.98 -7.77 3.24
C SER A 86 0.37 -8.41 2.89
N PHE A 87 1.42 -7.60 2.76
CA PHE A 87 2.78 -8.10 2.51
C PHE A 87 3.23 -9.02 3.64
N CYS A 88 3.00 -8.62 4.90
CA CYS A 88 3.29 -9.43 6.08
C CYS A 88 2.54 -10.77 6.08
N ALA A 89 1.25 -10.76 5.74
CA ALA A 89 0.43 -11.97 5.65
C ALA A 89 0.92 -12.94 4.55
N ILE A 90 1.41 -12.43 3.42
CA ILE A 90 1.99 -13.29 2.37
C ILE A 90 3.37 -13.82 2.80
N TYR A 91 4.20 -13.02 3.49
CA TYR A 91 5.44 -13.52 4.10
C TYR A 91 5.20 -14.63 5.12
N TRP A 92 4.07 -14.60 5.83
CA TRP A 92 3.68 -15.70 6.71
C TRP A 92 3.47 -17.02 5.96
N LEU A 93 2.91 -16.98 4.75
CA LEU A 93 2.82 -18.17 3.88
C LEU A 93 4.21 -18.65 3.43
N LYS A 94 5.12 -17.73 3.12
CA LYS A 94 6.52 -18.05 2.79
C LYS A 94 7.20 -18.82 3.91
N LYS A 95 7.03 -18.38 5.16
CA LYS A 95 7.58 -19.07 6.35
C LYS A 95 7.11 -20.51 6.47
N ARG A 96 5.92 -20.82 5.94
CA ARG A 96 5.33 -22.17 5.91
C ARG A 96 5.69 -22.97 4.64
N GLY A 97 6.49 -22.41 3.74
CA GLY A 97 6.88 -23.05 2.49
C GLY A 97 5.75 -23.16 1.47
N LEU A 98 4.75 -22.26 1.53
CA LEU A 98 3.57 -22.28 0.66
C LEU A 98 3.65 -21.21 -0.41
N MET A 99 2.97 -21.46 -1.54
CA MET A 99 2.73 -20.49 -2.61
C MET A 99 4.01 -19.80 -3.14
N PRO A 100 5.03 -20.56 -3.60
CA PRO A 100 6.35 -20.01 -3.92
C PRO A 100 6.30 -18.89 -4.95
N GLY A 101 5.45 -18.97 -5.98
CA GLY A 101 5.25 -17.90 -6.96
C GLY A 101 4.73 -16.60 -6.35
N LEU A 102 3.63 -16.68 -5.59
CA LEU A 102 3.04 -15.54 -4.87
C LEU A 102 4.05 -14.91 -3.90
N THR A 103 4.74 -15.73 -3.10
CA THR A 103 5.66 -15.22 -2.08
C THR A 103 6.92 -14.60 -2.67
N PHE A 104 7.36 -15.08 -3.83
CA PHE A 104 8.49 -14.50 -4.55
C PHE A 104 8.11 -13.15 -5.17
N SER A 105 6.96 -13.05 -5.86
CA SER A 105 6.49 -11.76 -6.38
C SER A 105 6.24 -10.75 -5.26
N ASN A 106 5.70 -11.19 -4.11
CA ASN A 106 5.49 -10.35 -2.94
C ASN A 106 6.79 -9.75 -2.39
N GLU A 107 7.89 -10.52 -2.37
CA GLU A 107 9.18 -10.01 -1.94
C GLU A 107 9.71 -8.91 -2.87
N LEU A 108 9.55 -9.08 -4.18
CA LEU A 108 9.97 -8.09 -5.16
C LEU A 108 9.14 -6.81 -5.05
N ILE A 109 7.81 -6.94 -5.01
CA ILE A 109 6.90 -5.79 -4.89
C ILE A 109 7.16 -5.07 -3.57
N SER A 110 7.18 -5.77 -2.44
CA SER A 110 7.41 -5.16 -1.13
C SER A 110 8.77 -4.44 -1.02
N ARG A 111 9.81 -4.92 -1.71
CA ARG A 111 11.10 -4.22 -1.82
C ARG A 111 10.94 -2.91 -2.60
N ASP A 112 10.22 -2.95 -3.70
CA ASP A 112 10.04 -1.81 -4.60
C ASP A 112 9.20 -0.71 -3.92
N GLU A 113 8.12 -1.09 -3.22
CA GLU A 113 7.31 -0.17 -2.38
C GLU A 113 8.14 0.47 -1.27
N GLY A 114 9.03 -0.30 -0.62
CA GLY A 114 9.97 0.22 0.36
C GLY A 114 10.88 1.31 -0.22
N LEU A 115 11.41 1.07 -1.43
CA LEU A 115 12.24 2.04 -2.14
C LEU A 115 11.44 3.31 -2.52
N HIS A 116 10.18 3.17 -2.92
CA HIS A 116 9.31 4.31 -3.23
C HIS A 116 9.00 5.15 -1.97
N CYS A 117 8.71 4.49 -0.85
CA CYS A 117 8.51 5.15 0.44
C CYS A 117 9.76 5.91 0.91
N ASP A 118 10.93 5.27 0.84
CA ASP A 118 12.22 5.91 1.17
C ASP A 118 12.48 7.14 0.30
N PHE A 119 12.14 7.06 -0.98
CA PHE A 119 12.26 8.19 -1.90
C PHE A 119 11.33 9.34 -1.55
N ALA A 120 10.09 9.07 -1.14
CA ALA A 120 9.18 10.10 -0.65
C ALA A 120 9.73 10.78 0.62
N CYS A 121 10.28 10.00 1.55
CA CYS A 121 10.97 10.51 2.74
C CYS A 121 12.18 11.38 2.38
N LEU A 122 13.00 10.97 1.41
CA LEU A 122 14.14 11.74 0.92
C LEU A 122 13.70 13.06 0.28
N LEU A 123 12.67 13.06 -0.55
CA LEU A 123 12.15 14.29 -1.12
C LEU A 123 11.63 15.24 -0.03
N TYR A 124 10.95 14.69 0.98
CA TYR A 124 10.45 15.48 2.12
C TYR A 124 11.59 16.06 2.95
N SER A 125 12.67 15.30 3.17
CA SER A 125 13.82 15.78 3.95
C SER A 125 14.50 17.00 3.31
N ASN A 126 14.48 17.08 1.98
CA ASN A 126 15.01 18.18 1.17
C ASN A 126 14.06 19.40 1.07
N MET A 127 12.85 19.34 1.63
CA MET A 127 11.94 20.48 1.64
C MET A 127 12.34 21.52 2.69
N GLU A 128 12.30 22.80 2.33
CA GLU A 128 12.50 23.91 3.27
C GLU A 128 11.26 24.11 4.17
N ASN A 129 10.07 24.15 3.55
CA ASN A 129 8.80 24.39 4.25
C ASN A 129 8.13 23.06 4.64
N LYS A 130 8.58 22.49 5.75
CA LYS A 130 8.03 21.24 6.32
C LYS A 130 6.65 21.47 6.95
N LEU A 131 5.97 20.36 7.27
CA LEU A 131 4.72 20.39 8.01
C LEU A 131 5.02 20.45 9.50
N GLU A 132 4.03 20.95 10.25
CA GLU A 132 3.99 20.74 11.69
C GLU A 132 3.91 19.24 11.99
N GLU A 133 4.60 18.81 13.04
CA GLU A 133 4.66 17.40 13.42
C GLU A 133 3.27 16.83 13.68
N SER A 134 2.36 17.63 14.26
CA SER A 134 0.96 17.25 14.50
C SER A 134 0.24 16.85 13.20
N THR A 135 0.43 17.59 12.11
CA THR A 135 -0.17 17.25 10.82
C THR A 135 0.37 15.94 10.27
N ILE A 136 1.67 15.69 10.42
CA ILE A 136 2.29 14.42 10.01
C ILE A 136 1.69 13.26 10.81
N HIS A 137 1.61 13.41 12.14
CA HIS A 137 1.01 12.41 13.02
C HIS A 137 -0.45 12.14 12.67
N ASP A 138 -1.23 13.15 12.30
CA ASP A 138 -2.63 12.96 11.93
C ASP A 138 -2.77 12.16 10.63
N ILE A 139 -1.98 12.47 9.60
CA ILE A 139 -1.94 11.73 8.33
C ILE A 139 -1.58 10.26 8.58
N VAL A 140 -0.48 10.03 9.31
CA VAL A 140 0.03 8.68 9.60
C VAL A 140 -0.93 7.90 10.49
N ARG A 141 -1.49 8.50 11.53
CA ARG A 141 -2.41 7.83 12.45
C ARG A 141 -3.69 7.39 11.74
N GLU A 142 -4.24 8.22 10.86
CA GLU A 142 -5.39 7.83 10.04
C GLU A 142 -5.04 6.66 9.10
N ALA A 143 -3.86 6.70 8.45
CA ALA A 143 -3.43 5.61 7.57
C ALA A 143 -3.25 4.28 8.33
N VAL A 144 -2.60 4.32 9.50
CA VAL A 144 -2.42 3.13 10.37
C VAL A 144 -3.76 2.57 10.82
N ALA A 145 -4.68 3.42 11.28
CA ALA A 145 -6.00 2.97 11.72
C ALA A 145 -6.76 2.23 10.60
N LEU A 146 -6.68 2.75 9.36
CA LEU A 146 -7.30 2.13 8.20
C LEU A 146 -6.63 0.82 7.78
N GLU A 147 -5.30 0.70 7.88
CA GLU A 147 -4.60 -0.55 7.60
C GLU A 147 -4.92 -1.62 8.65
N ILE A 148 -4.97 -1.25 9.94
CA ILE A 148 -5.38 -2.16 11.01
C ILE A 148 -6.80 -2.67 10.74
N GLU A 149 -7.76 -1.77 10.48
CA GLU A 149 -9.14 -2.16 10.15
C GLU A 149 -9.18 -3.13 8.96
N PHE A 150 -8.41 -2.86 7.90
CA PHE A 150 -8.33 -3.75 6.74
C PHE A 150 -7.81 -5.15 7.12
N CYS A 151 -6.74 -5.23 7.91
CA CYS A 151 -6.10 -6.50 8.28
C CYS A 151 -6.83 -7.28 9.39
N THR A 152 -7.70 -6.64 10.17
CA THR A 152 -8.44 -7.30 11.24
C THR A 152 -9.90 -7.59 10.87
N GLU A 153 -10.52 -6.78 10.01
CA GLU A 153 -11.94 -6.91 9.68
C GLU A 153 -12.18 -7.42 8.26
N ALA A 154 -11.53 -6.82 7.25
CA ALA A 154 -11.77 -7.17 5.84
C ALA A 154 -11.02 -8.43 5.40
N LEU A 155 -9.80 -8.61 5.89
CA LEU A 155 -8.98 -9.79 5.66
C LEU A 155 -8.32 -10.24 6.98
N PRO A 156 -9.10 -10.83 7.91
CA PRO A 156 -8.59 -11.18 9.23
C PRO A 156 -7.32 -12.04 9.12
N ALA A 157 -6.20 -11.54 9.64
CA ALA A 157 -4.92 -12.24 9.57
C ALA A 157 -4.99 -13.64 10.23
N SER A 158 -5.90 -13.81 11.19
CA SER A 158 -6.29 -15.11 11.76
C SER A 158 -6.71 -16.16 10.72
N LEU A 159 -7.25 -15.79 9.56
CA LEU A 159 -7.61 -16.73 8.48
C LEU A 159 -6.41 -17.51 7.94
N VAL A 160 -5.20 -16.92 7.98
CA VAL A 160 -3.95 -17.58 7.57
C VAL A 160 -3.14 -18.11 8.76
N GLY A 161 -3.70 -18.04 9.96
CA GLY A 161 -3.10 -18.50 11.21
C GLY A 161 -2.17 -17.47 11.88
N MET A 162 -2.36 -16.18 11.61
CA MET A 162 -1.67 -15.09 12.31
C MET A 162 -2.48 -14.58 13.51
N ASN A 163 -1.87 -13.71 14.32
CA ASN A 163 -2.52 -13.11 15.48
C ASN A 163 -2.90 -11.66 15.18
N ASP A 164 -4.18 -11.34 15.25
CA ASP A 164 -4.70 -10.01 14.90
C ASP A 164 -4.14 -8.89 15.80
N LYS A 165 -3.84 -9.18 17.08
CA LYS A 165 -3.20 -8.20 17.98
C LYS A 165 -1.75 -7.91 17.59
N LEU A 166 -1.01 -8.95 17.19
CA LEU A 166 0.36 -8.77 16.69
C LEU A 166 0.35 -8.07 15.33
N MET A 167 -0.63 -8.34 14.47
CA MET A 167 -0.79 -7.63 13.22
C MET A 167 -1.13 -6.16 13.43
N GLY A 168 -1.98 -5.82 14.41
CA GLY A 168 -2.24 -4.42 14.75
C GLY A 168 -1.09 -3.70 15.45
N GLN A 169 -0.12 -4.44 16.00
CA GLN A 169 1.10 -3.88 16.58
C GLN A 169 2.21 -3.67 15.55
N TYR A 170 2.33 -4.58 14.58
CA TYR A 170 3.23 -4.49 13.43
C TYR A 170 2.84 -3.31 12.55
#